data_AF-A0A1E8YX51-F1
#
_entry.id   AF-A0A1E8YX51-F1
#
_cell.length_a   1.000
_cell.length_b   1.000
_cell.length_c   1.000
_cell.angle_alpha   90.00
_cell.angle_beta   90.00
_cell.angle_gamma   90.00
#
_symmetry.space_group_name_H-M   'P 1'
#
loop_
_entity.id
_entity.type
_entity.pdbx_description
1 polymer ?
#
loop_
_entity_poly.entity_id
_entity_poly.type
_entity_poly.pdbx_seq_one_letter_code
_entity_poly.pdbx_strand_id
1 'polypeptide(L)'
;MSEQGIIQEIVPNPNRPTIPTIEPVQQASMQVKGKAASNTLIVFKRVIAEKVTFLQTETDEKGLFQINLTTPLSSGETLIFYSAQILAYNNIILSEPVQILLD
;
A
#
# COMPACT_ATOMS: atom_id res chain seq x y z
N MET A 1 -18.36 -13.56 35.08
CA MET A 1 -18.82 -12.69 33.98
C MET A 1 -17.65 -12.53 33.05
N SER A 2 -17.68 -13.22 31.92
CA SER A 2 -16.58 -13.25 30.94
C SER A 2 -16.67 -12.02 30.04
N GLU A 3 -15.63 -11.19 30.05
CA GLU A 3 -15.41 -10.12 29.07
C GLU A 3 -15.37 -10.75 27.68
N GLN A 4 -16.44 -10.59 26.91
CA GLN A 4 -16.40 -10.89 25.49
C GLN A 4 -15.56 -9.78 24.84
N GLY A 5 -14.32 -10.12 24.50
CA GLY A 5 -13.51 -9.29 23.63
C GLY A 5 -14.32 -8.99 22.37
N ILE A 6 -14.56 -7.70 22.12
CA ILE A 6 -15.25 -7.25 20.92
C ILE A 6 -14.40 -7.70 19.75
N ILE A 7 -14.84 -8.74 19.04
CA ILE A 7 -14.36 -8.98 17.69
C ILE A 7 -14.90 -7.79 16.91
N GLN A 8 -14.06 -6.81 16.60
CA GLN A 8 -14.39 -5.76 15.66
C GLN A 8 -14.63 -6.44 14.32
N GLU A 9 -15.88 -6.76 14.02
CA GLU A 9 -16.31 -7.12 12.69
C GLU A 9 -15.96 -5.92 11.79
N ILE A 10 -14.99 -6.12 10.90
CA ILE A 10 -14.60 -5.10 9.93
C ILE A 10 -15.78 -4.97 8.98
N VAL A 11 -16.66 -4.01 9.24
CA VAL A 11 -17.79 -3.69 8.34
C VAL A 11 -17.18 -3.22 7.02
N PRO A 12 -17.45 -3.89 5.89
CA PRO A 12 -16.94 -3.46 4.59
C PRO A 12 -17.45 -2.05 4.28
N ASN A 13 -16.54 -1.10 4.10
CA ASN A 13 -16.90 0.24 3.63
C ASN A 13 -16.94 0.20 2.09
N PRO A 14 -18.12 0.25 1.45
CA PRO A 14 -18.23 0.15 -0.02
C PRO A 14 -17.59 1.32 -0.75
N ASN A 15 -17.30 2.43 -0.07
CA ASN A 15 -16.59 3.59 -0.63
C ASN A 15 -15.07 3.48 -0.48
N ARG A 16 -14.54 2.37 0.04
CA ARG A 16 -13.11 2.17 0.21
C ARG A 16 -12.50 1.65 -1.10
N PRO A 17 -11.36 2.19 -1.57
CA PRO A 17 -10.66 1.67 -2.73
C PRO A 17 -10.29 0.19 -2.57
N THR A 18 -10.26 -0.53 -3.70
CA THR A 18 -9.76 -1.91 -3.74
C THR A 18 -8.31 -1.97 -3.26
N ILE A 19 -7.97 -2.99 -2.49
CA ILE A 19 -6.61 -3.22 -1.99
C ILE A 19 -5.69 -3.52 -3.19
N PRO A 20 -4.51 -2.88 -3.31
CA PRO A 20 -3.57 -3.19 -4.38
C PRO A 20 -2.99 -4.60 -4.21
N THR A 21 -2.60 -5.26 -5.31
CA THR A 21 -1.81 -6.50 -5.28
C THR A 21 -0.36 -6.18 -5.64
N ILE A 22 0.59 -6.70 -4.88
CA ILE A 22 2.02 -6.42 -5.07
C ILE A 22 2.68 -7.67 -5.67
N GLU A 23 3.49 -7.50 -6.72
CA GLU A 23 4.32 -8.58 -7.24
C GLU A 23 5.40 -8.96 -6.21
N PRO A 24 5.89 -10.22 -6.21
CA PRO A 24 6.95 -10.62 -5.29
C PRO A 24 8.15 -9.68 -5.36
N VAL A 25 8.57 -9.18 -4.21
CA VAL A 25 9.74 -8.32 -4.03
C VAL A 25 10.84 -9.11 -3.33
N GLN A 26 12.10 -8.80 -3.65
CA GLN A 26 13.27 -9.43 -3.04
C GLN A 26 14.23 -8.36 -2.55
N GLN A 27 15.15 -8.75 -1.66
CA GLN A 27 16.31 -7.92 -1.32
C GLN A 27 17.06 -7.48 -2.59
N ALA A 28 17.73 -6.33 -2.51
CA ALA A 28 18.41 -5.67 -3.63
C ALA A 28 17.49 -5.19 -4.77
N SER A 29 16.17 -5.42 -4.71
CA SER A 29 15.24 -4.88 -5.70
C SER A 29 15.30 -3.35 -5.71
N MET A 30 15.35 -2.79 -6.91
CA MET A 30 15.33 -1.34 -7.17
C MET A 30 13.95 -0.87 -7.67
N GLN A 31 13.02 -1.80 -7.83
CA GLN A 31 11.68 -1.53 -8.34
C GLN A 31 10.67 -2.37 -7.57
N VAL A 32 9.47 -1.81 -7.39
CA VAL A 32 8.30 -2.54 -6.92
C VAL A 32 7.20 -2.40 -7.96
N LYS A 33 6.52 -3.49 -8.26
CA LYS A 33 5.44 -3.55 -9.24
C LYS A 33 4.19 -4.13 -8.61
N GLY A 34 3.04 -3.81 -9.19
CA GLY A 34 1.79 -4.36 -8.74
C GLY A 34 0.63 -3.97 -9.63
N LYS A 35 -0.57 -4.30 -9.14
CA LYS A 35 -1.83 -3.95 -9.77
C LYS A 35 -2.80 -3.32 -8.77
N ALA A 36 -3.68 -2.46 -9.25
CA ALA A 36 -4.87 -2.00 -8.55
C ALA A 36 -5.95 -1.64 -9.58
N ALA A 37 -7.01 -0.94 -9.16
CA ALA A 37 -7.94 -0.33 -10.10
C ALA A 37 -7.18 0.61 -11.06
N SER A 38 -7.65 0.75 -12.31
CA SER A 38 -7.05 1.63 -13.33
C SER A 38 -7.10 3.10 -12.90
N ASN A 39 -6.12 3.91 -13.31
CA ASN A 39 -6.06 5.35 -13.05
C ASN A 39 -6.25 5.71 -11.57
N THR A 40 -5.66 4.89 -10.68
CA THR A 40 -5.79 5.00 -9.23
C THR A 40 -4.45 5.36 -8.61
N LEU A 41 -4.46 6.29 -7.66
CA LEU A 41 -3.27 6.68 -6.91
C LEU A 41 -2.85 5.54 -5.98
N ILE A 42 -1.58 5.17 -6.04
CA ILE A 42 -0.91 4.26 -5.11
C ILE A 42 -0.02 5.07 -4.19
N VAL A 43 -0.23 4.89 -2.89
CA VAL A 43 0.62 5.45 -1.84
C VAL A 43 1.50 4.35 -1.30
N PHE A 44 2.81 4.53 -1.42
CA PHE A 44 3.81 3.60 -0.90
C PHE A 44 4.58 4.25 0.25
N LYS A 45 4.56 3.58 1.40
CA LYS A 45 5.33 3.92 2.58
C LYS A 45 6.39 2.85 2.79
N ARG A 46 7.65 3.26 2.79
CA ARG A 46 8.83 2.44 3.07
C ARG A 46 9.36 2.78 4.45
N VAL A 47 9.54 1.78 5.30
CA VAL A 47 10.05 1.94 6.67
C VAL A 47 11.37 1.18 6.81
N ILE A 48 12.43 1.90 7.18
CA ILE A 48 13.79 1.38 7.36
C ILE A 48 14.26 1.82 8.76
N ALA A 49 14.23 0.92 9.74
CA ALA A 49 14.47 1.26 11.14
C ALA A 49 13.68 2.52 11.57
N GLU A 50 14.36 3.62 11.95
CA GLU A 50 13.73 4.88 12.37
C GLU A 50 13.38 5.83 11.19
N LYS A 51 13.71 5.45 9.96
CA LYS A 51 13.48 6.27 8.76
C LYS A 51 12.23 5.83 8.01
N VAL A 52 11.36 6.79 7.68
CA VAL A 52 10.18 6.57 6.84
C VAL A 52 10.32 7.38 5.55
N THR A 53 10.00 6.75 4.41
CA THR A 53 9.94 7.42 3.10
C THR A 53 8.58 7.16 2.45
N PHE A 54 8.03 8.19 1.82
CA PHE A 54 6.78 8.12 1.09
C PHE A 54 7.02 8.36 -0.40
N LEU A 55 6.39 7.54 -1.23
CA LEU A 55 6.39 7.66 -2.67
C LEU A 55 4.95 7.48 -3.16
N GLN A 56 4.66 8.07 -4.31
CA GLN A 56 3.35 7.99 -4.93
C GLN A 56 3.53 7.68 -6.42
N THR A 57 2.60 6.91 -6.96
CA THR A 57 2.48 6.64 -8.40
C THR A 57 1.02 6.42 -8.74
N GLU A 58 0.67 6.44 -10.02
CA GLU A 58 -0.66 6.12 -10.48
C GLU A 58 -0.62 4.83 -11.30
N THR A 59 -1.66 4.01 -11.19
CA THR A 59 -1.84 2.90 -12.11
C THR A 59 -2.20 3.39 -13.50
N ASP A 60 -1.74 2.67 -14.52
CA ASP A 60 -2.14 2.90 -15.90
C ASP A 60 -3.60 2.46 -16.17
N GLU A 61 -4.05 2.60 -17.41
CA GLU A 61 -5.38 2.19 -17.87
C GLU A 61 -5.65 0.68 -17.69
N LYS A 62 -4.60 -0.13 -17.56
CA LYS A 62 -4.68 -1.58 -17.31
C LYS A 62 -4.57 -1.91 -15.83
N GLY A 63 -4.47 -0.92 -14.95
CA GLY A 63 -4.33 -1.10 -13.52
C GLY A 63 -2.91 -1.47 -13.08
N LEU A 64 -1.89 -1.38 -13.93
CA LEU A 64 -0.50 -1.69 -13.59
C LEU A 64 0.22 -0.48 -13.03
N PHE A 65 1.05 -0.67 -12.00
CA PHE A 65 1.94 0.39 -11.51
C PHE A 65 3.37 -0.11 -11.29
N GLN A 66 4.33 0.82 -11.35
CA GLN A 66 5.73 0.58 -11.02
C GLN A 66 6.27 1.75 -10.21
N ILE A 67 6.97 1.44 -9.12
CA ILE A 67 7.67 2.41 -8.29
C ILE A 67 9.16 2.13 -8.41
N ASN A 68 9.91 3.13 -8.90
CA ASN A 68 11.37 3.08 -8.93
C ASN A 68 11.92 3.62 -7.61
N LEU A 69 12.84 2.87 -7.00
CA LEU A 69 13.46 3.22 -5.73
C LEU A 69 14.79 3.94 -5.97
N THR A 70 15.15 4.85 -5.07
CA THR A 70 16.46 5.53 -5.09
C THR A 70 17.56 4.71 -4.41
N THR A 71 17.19 3.79 -3.53
CA THR A 71 18.09 2.83 -2.87
C THR A 71 17.50 1.43 -2.93
N PRO A 72 18.34 0.38 -3.01
CA PRO A 72 17.86 -1.00 -3.05
C PRO A 72 17.11 -1.37 -1.75
N LEU A 73 16.18 -2.30 -1.86
CA LEU A 73 15.50 -2.90 -0.70
C LEU A 73 16.47 -3.73 0.14
N SER A 74 16.35 -3.65 1.47
CA SER A 74 17.18 -4.36 2.44
C SER A 74 16.32 -5.22 3.38
N SER A 75 16.94 -6.21 4.01
CA SER A 75 16.32 -7.02 5.08
C SER A 75 15.85 -6.13 6.24
N GLY A 76 14.74 -6.50 6.86
CA GLY A 76 14.12 -5.79 7.99
C GLY A 76 13.30 -4.55 7.59
N GLU A 77 13.21 -4.23 6.31
CA GLU A 77 12.34 -3.15 5.84
C GLU A 77 10.87 -3.57 5.82
N THR A 78 9.99 -2.63 6.17
CA THR A 78 8.54 -2.80 6.00
C THR A 78 8.03 -1.94 4.86
N LEU A 79 7.35 -2.58 3.91
CA LEU A 79 6.74 -1.94 2.75
C LEU A 79 5.23 -1.92 2.95
N ILE A 80 4.62 -0.73 2.84
CA ILE A 80 3.20 -0.54 3.07
C ILE A 80 2.58 0.15 1.87
N PHE A 81 1.52 -0.43 1.31
CA PHE A 81 0.85 0.07 0.11
C PHE A 81 -0.62 0.33 0.38
N TYR A 82 -1.12 1.43 -0.19
CA TYR A 82 -2.53 1.78 -0.22
C TYR A 82 -2.93 2.15 -1.64
N SER A 83 -4.15 1.79 -2.03
CA SER A 83 -4.85 2.52 -3.09
C SER A 83 -5.59 3.70 -2.47
N ALA A 84 -5.54 4.85 -3.14
CA ALA A 84 -6.13 6.09 -2.67
C ALA A 84 -7.16 6.59 -3.68
N GLN A 85 -8.33 6.96 -3.18
CA GLN A 85 -9.33 7.70 -3.93
C GLN A 85 -9.32 9.15 -3.45
N ILE A 86 -9.05 10.06 -4.38
CA ILE A 86 -9.16 11.50 -4.16
C ILE A 86 -10.62 11.89 -4.39
N LEU A 87 -11.23 12.50 -3.39
CA LEU A 87 -12.59 13.03 -3.44
C LEU A 87 -12.57 14.55 -3.62
N ALA A 88 -13.76 15.13 -3.80
CA ALA A 88 -13.93 16.57 -3.76
C ALA A 88 -13.39 17.16 -2.45
N TYR A 89 -13.02 18.45 -2.51
CA TYR A 89 -12.49 19.19 -1.36
C TYR A 89 -11.20 18.59 -0.75
N ASN A 90 -10.40 17.90 -1.58
CA ASN A 90 -9.11 17.30 -1.18
C ASN A 90 -9.19 16.23 -0.07
N ASN A 91 -10.35 15.58 0.08
CA ASN A 91 -10.47 14.43 0.97
C ASN A 91 -9.88 13.18 0.32
N ILE A 92 -9.17 12.34 1.09
CA ILE A 92 -8.59 11.09 0.60
C ILE A 92 -9.15 9.92 1.40
N ILE A 93 -9.65 8.90 0.70
CA ILE A 93 -9.96 7.59 1.29
C ILE A 93 -8.87 6.61 0.86
N LEU A 94 -8.28 5.90 1.82
CA LEU A 94 -7.29 4.85 1.57
C LEU A 94 -7.95 3.48 1.61
N SER A 95 -7.41 2.51 0.85
CA SER A 95 -7.71 1.09 1.02
C SER A 95 -7.25 0.58 2.40
N GLU A 96 -7.56 -0.67 2.72
CA GLU A 96 -6.78 -1.38 3.74
C GLU A 96 -5.34 -1.53 3.23
N PRO A 97 -4.33 -1.49 4.12
CA PRO A 97 -2.94 -1.59 3.72
C PRO A 97 -2.57 -3.01 3.28
N VAL A 98 -1.71 -3.11 2.27
CA VAL A 98 -0.84 -4.28 2.11
C VAL A 98 0.46 -4.01 2.82
N GLN A 99 0.87 -4.91 3.72
CA GLN A 99 2.15 -4.82 4.43
C GLN A 99 3.02 -6.02 4.06
N ILE A 100 4.28 -5.74 3.69
CA ILE A 100 5.29 -6.76 3.39
C ILE A 100 6.49 -6.47 4.29
N LEU A 101 6.85 -7.44 5.13
CA LEU A 101 8.11 -7.46 5.84
C LEU A 101 9.13 -8.19 4.98
N LEU A 102 10.24 -7.53 4.65
CA LEU A 102 11.34 -8.17 3.93
C LEU A 102 12.24 -8.91 4.93
N ASP A 103 12.34 -10.22 4.77
CA ASP A 103 13.31 -11.08 5.46
C ASP A 103 14.66 -11.11 4.74
#